data_AF-A0A255GUZ4-F1
#
_entry.id   AF-A0A255GUZ4-F1
#
_cell.length_a   1.000
_cell.length_b   1.000
_cell.length_c   1.000
_cell.angle_alpha   90.00
_cell.angle_beta   90.00
_cell.angle_gamma   90.00
#
_symmetry.space_group_name_H-M   'P 1'
#
loop_
_entity.id
_entity.type
_entity.pdbx_description
1 polymer ?
#
loop_
_entity_poly.entity_id
_entity_poly.type
_entity_poly.pdbx_seq_one_letter_code
_entity_poly.pdbx_strand_id
1 'polypeptide(L)'
;MRPVVLLSALGLAVALAGCGGGGTGGDAASAPPPANAPAGSGGCQYQPSGEPARPVDPPSPNEVRRTGEARWTLDTNQGPVTITMDRSRTPCTVHSFESLAKQKYFDNTQCHRLVDSGIFVLQCGDPTGTGRGGPGYKYADELSRSEKYPAGTVAMANAGANTNGSQFFLVYADSPLPAKYTVFGTLDKDSLGVVARIAAEGQDGSNPDRSGKPNNEARIRTVTEQK
;
A
#
# COMPACT_ATOMS: atom_id res chain seq x y z
N MET A 1 -60.09 -4.81 -8.11
CA MET A 1 -60.45 -3.40 -7.88
C MET A 1 -59.37 -2.53 -8.48
N ARG A 2 -59.68 -1.81 -9.58
CA ARG A 2 -58.83 -0.76 -10.18
C ARG A 2 -59.37 0.58 -9.70
N PRO A 3 -58.51 1.52 -9.29
CA PRO A 3 -58.54 2.84 -9.92
C PRO A 3 -57.12 3.47 -9.95
N VAL A 4 -56.79 4.58 -10.61
CA VAL A 4 -57.34 5.44 -11.67
C VAL A 4 -56.13 6.27 -12.12
N VAL A 5 -55.98 6.46 -13.42
CA VAL A 5 -55.01 7.37 -14.06
C VAL A 5 -55.56 8.80 -14.01
N LEU A 6 -54.74 9.78 -13.67
CA LEU A 6 -55.02 11.21 -13.91
C LEU A 6 -53.80 11.86 -14.57
N LEU A 7 -53.95 12.07 -15.88
CA LEU A 7 -53.19 13.03 -16.68
C LEU A 7 -53.70 14.44 -16.36
N SER A 8 -52.78 15.38 -16.18
CA SER A 8 -53.03 16.81 -16.44
C SER A 8 -51.78 17.44 -17.03
N ALA A 9 -51.90 17.91 -18.26
CA ALA A 9 -50.94 18.74 -18.98
C ALA A 9 -51.47 20.18 -19.04
N LEU A 10 -50.57 21.16 -18.92
CA LEU A 10 -50.59 22.56 -19.40
C LEU A 10 -49.62 23.36 -18.51
N GLY A 11 -48.80 24.29 -18.94
CA GLY A 11 -48.65 24.93 -20.25
C GLY A 11 -47.44 25.88 -20.19
N LEU A 12 -46.99 26.24 -21.38
CA LEU A 12 -45.79 27.00 -21.71
C LEU A 12 -45.90 28.49 -21.34
N ALA A 13 -44.84 29.09 -20.79
CA ALA A 13 -44.62 30.54 -20.83
C ALA A 13 -43.14 30.84 -21.05
N VAL A 14 -42.84 31.36 -22.24
CA VAL A 14 -41.54 31.94 -22.63
C VAL A 14 -41.56 33.42 -22.30
N ALA A 15 -40.51 33.94 -21.66
CA ALA A 15 -40.20 35.36 -21.62
C ALA A 15 -38.70 35.56 -21.91
N LEU A 16 -38.41 36.43 -22.88
CA LEU A 16 -37.08 36.84 -23.32
C LEU A 16 -36.58 38.07 -22.54
N ALA A 17 -35.24 38.17 -22.50
CA ALA A 17 -34.38 39.36 -22.45
C ALA A 17 -34.01 39.98 -21.08
N GLY A 18 -32.68 40.11 -20.88
CA GLY A 18 -32.04 40.98 -19.90
C GLY A 18 -30.51 40.82 -19.89
N CYS A 19 -29.78 41.74 -20.51
CA CYS A 19 -28.31 41.86 -20.46
C CYS A 19 -27.84 42.50 -19.14
N GLY A 20 -26.63 42.15 -18.68
CA GLY A 20 -25.79 43.06 -17.90
C GLY A 20 -25.00 42.46 -16.73
N GLY A 21 -23.67 42.66 -16.76
CA GLY A 21 -22.89 42.90 -15.53
C GLY A 21 -21.86 41.83 -15.18
N GLY A 22 -20.58 42.15 -15.38
CA GLY A 22 -19.44 41.31 -15.06
C GLY A 22 -19.29 40.99 -13.58
N GLY A 23 -18.76 39.79 -13.32
CA GLY A 23 -18.35 39.31 -12.02
C GLY A 23 -17.37 38.16 -12.21
N THR A 24 -16.08 38.49 -12.35
CA THR A 24 -14.99 37.52 -12.36
C THR A 24 -14.82 36.93 -10.97
N GLY A 25 -15.53 35.84 -10.67
CA GLY A 25 -15.28 34.97 -9.54
C GLY A 25 -14.72 33.65 -10.05
N GLY A 26 -13.39 33.59 -10.23
CA GLY A 26 -12.70 32.36 -10.59
C GLY A 26 -12.65 31.43 -9.39
N ASP A 27 -13.64 30.56 -9.26
CA ASP A 27 -13.53 29.36 -8.42
C ASP A 27 -12.50 28.42 -9.07
N ALA A 28 -11.25 28.58 -8.67
CA ALA A 28 -10.19 27.63 -8.94
C ALA A 28 -10.45 26.36 -8.11
N ALA A 29 -11.38 25.52 -8.58
CA ALA A 29 -11.42 24.12 -8.23
C ALA A 29 -10.05 23.52 -8.58
N SER A 30 -9.22 23.30 -7.56
CA SER A 30 -7.91 22.68 -7.74
C SER A 30 -8.12 21.27 -8.27
N ALA A 31 -7.74 21.07 -9.54
CA ALA A 31 -7.73 19.76 -10.16
C ALA A 31 -6.83 18.80 -9.34
N PRO A 32 -7.20 17.51 -9.21
CA PRO A 32 -6.30 16.53 -8.60
C PRO A 32 -4.99 16.48 -9.40
N PRO A 33 -3.83 16.36 -8.74
CA PRO A 33 -2.56 16.28 -9.45
C PRO A 33 -2.56 15.05 -10.37
N PRO A 34 -1.91 15.12 -11.54
CA PRO A 34 -1.81 13.98 -12.43
C PRO A 34 -1.12 12.83 -11.70
N ALA A 35 -1.56 11.60 -11.96
CA ALA A 35 -1.02 10.35 -11.39
C ALA A 35 0.42 10.02 -11.85
N ASN A 36 1.20 11.03 -12.27
CA ASN A 36 2.48 10.91 -12.95
C ASN A 36 3.34 12.14 -12.69
N ALA A 37 3.99 12.20 -11.53
CA ALA A 37 5.24 12.93 -11.41
C ALA A 37 6.33 11.89 -11.09
N PRO A 38 7.50 11.94 -11.76
CA PRO A 38 8.69 11.32 -11.20
C PRO A 38 8.88 11.89 -9.79
N ALA A 39 9.53 11.14 -8.87
CA ALA A 39 9.97 11.66 -7.58
C ALA A 39 11.01 12.78 -7.80
N GLY A 40 10.52 13.94 -8.21
CA GLY A 40 11.25 15.20 -8.24
C GLY A 40 11.49 15.68 -6.83
N SER A 41 12.34 16.68 -6.71
CA SER A 41 12.85 17.35 -5.51
C SER A 41 11.81 17.93 -4.52
N GLY A 42 10.54 17.54 -4.61
CA GLY A 42 9.51 17.79 -3.60
C GLY A 42 9.51 16.73 -2.48
N GLY A 43 9.17 17.14 -1.26
CA GLY A 43 9.05 16.23 -0.11
C GLY A 43 8.04 15.10 -0.32
N CYS A 44 8.15 14.03 0.46
CA CYS A 44 7.20 12.92 0.41
C CYS A 44 5.85 13.36 0.99
N GLN A 45 4.74 12.96 0.38
CA GLN A 45 3.39 13.33 0.83
C GLN A 45 2.69 12.14 1.47
N TYR A 46 2.54 12.18 2.80
CA TYR A 46 1.82 11.18 3.59
C TYR A 46 0.44 11.75 3.96
N GLN A 47 -0.55 11.48 3.11
CA GLN A 47 -1.88 12.05 3.23
C GLN A 47 -2.73 11.24 4.21
N PRO A 48 -3.43 11.87 5.17
CA PRO A 48 -4.35 11.15 6.06
C PRO A 48 -5.37 10.31 5.28
N SER A 49 -5.65 9.10 5.76
CA SER A 49 -6.53 8.14 5.08
C SER A 49 -7.45 7.36 6.03
N GLY A 50 -7.72 7.94 7.21
CA GLY A 50 -8.56 7.35 8.25
C GLY A 50 -7.78 7.09 9.54
N GLU A 51 -8.41 6.37 10.46
CA GLU A 51 -7.79 6.01 11.74
C GLU A 51 -6.71 4.94 11.54
N PRO A 52 -5.54 5.07 12.21
CA PRO A 52 -4.51 4.05 12.14
C PRO A 52 -4.92 2.80 12.91
N ALA A 53 -4.57 1.63 12.37
CA ALA A 53 -4.82 0.32 13.01
C ALA A 53 -4.12 0.15 14.37
N ARG A 54 -3.09 0.96 14.63
CA ARG A 54 -2.33 1.07 15.88
C ARG A 54 -1.83 2.51 15.99
N PRO A 55 -1.74 3.11 17.19
CA PRO A 55 -1.18 4.46 17.35
C PRO A 55 0.18 4.59 16.66
N VAL A 56 0.31 5.59 15.78
CA VAL A 56 1.50 5.91 15.00
C VAL A 56 1.35 7.32 14.45
N ASP A 57 2.46 8.04 14.34
CA ASP A 57 2.51 9.32 13.64
C ASP A 57 3.00 9.14 12.19
N PRO A 58 2.40 9.84 11.20
CA PRO A 58 2.96 9.91 9.86
C PRO A 58 4.40 10.45 9.88
N PRO A 59 5.30 9.91 9.03
CA PRO A 59 6.66 10.43 8.92
C PRO A 59 6.69 11.89 8.44
N SER A 60 7.72 12.64 8.87
CA SER A 60 7.98 13.99 8.38
C SER A 60 8.18 14.00 6.85
N PRO A 61 7.52 14.92 6.12
CA PRO A 61 7.63 15.00 4.66
C PRO A 61 8.97 15.57 4.18
N ASN A 62 9.73 16.25 5.05
CA ASN A 62 10.88 17.08 4.67
C ASN A 62 12.24 16.42 4.95
N GLU A 63 12.31 15.42 5.83
CA GLU A 63 13.57 14.82 6.30
C GLU A 63 13.83 13.45 5.67
N VAL A 64 13.59 13.35 4.35
CA VAL A 64 13.64 12.08 3.62
C VAL A 64 15.06 11.80 3.16
N ARG A 65 15.65 10.70 3.62
CA ARG A 65 16.92 10.19 3.09
C ARG A 65 16.70 9.61 1.68
N ARG A 66 17.47 10.08 0.70
CA ARG A 66 17.32 9.69 -0.73
C ARG A 66 18.52 8.91 -1.30
N THR A 67 19.46 8.53 -0.46
CA THR A 67 20.68 7.84 -0.87
C THR A 67 21.04 6.74 0.11
N GLY A 68 21.77 5.73 -0.39
CA GLY A 68 22.28 4.63 0.42
C GLY A 68 21.25 3.54 0.69
N GLU A 69 21.75 2.40 1.17
CA GLU A 69 20.93 1.24 1.51
C GLU A 69 20.39 1.34 2.94
N ALA A 70 19.17 0.83 3.14
CA ALA A 70 18.59 0.56 4.45
C ALA A 70 18.45 -0.96 4.61
N ARG A 71 18.97 -1.54 5.69
CA ARG A 71 18.78 -2.95 6.01
C ARG A 71 18.00 -3.10 7.30
N TRP A 72 16.90 -3.83 7.24
CA TRP A 72 16.01 -4.06 8.37
C TRP A 72 15.65 -5.53 8.47
N THR A 73 15.66 -6.07 9.67
CA THR A 73 15.29 -7.46 9.93
C THR A 73 13.95 -7.51 10.64
N LEU A 74 13.03 -8.28 10.06
CA LEU A 74 11.83 -8.77 10.70
C LEU A 74 12.24 -10.01 11.52
N ASP A 75 12.33 -9.90 12.84
CA ASP A 75 12.46 -11.08 13.69
C ASP A 75 11.10 -11.78 13.74
N THR A 76 10.97 -12.91 13.05
CA THR A 76 9.72 -13.67 13.03
C THR A 76 9.81 -14.91 13.89
N ASN A 77 8.66 -15.44 14.34
CA ASN A 77 8.61 -16.75 15.00
C ASN A 77 9.03 -17.92 14.09
N GLN A 78 9.17 -17.70 12.79
CA GLN A 78 9.60 -18.67 11.79
C GLN A 78 11.08 -18.50 11.38
N GLY A 79 11.78 -17.51 11.97
CA GLY A 79 13.16 -17.15 11.64
C GLY A 79 13.30 -15.68 11.20
N PRO A 80 14.53 -15.15 11.16
CA PRO A 80 14.75 -13.76 10.73
C PRO A 80 14.53 -13.60 9.22
N VAL A 81 13.90 -12.49 8.82
CA VAL A 81 13.73 -12.08 7.42
C VAL A 81 14.30 -10.67 7.25
N THR A 82 15.42 -10.56 6.55
CA THR A 82 16.11 -9.30 6.29
C THR A 82 15.70 -8.72 4.94
N ILE A 83 15.34 -7.44 4.94
CA ILE A 83 15.00 -6.65 3.77
C ILE A 83 16.11 -5.62 3.55
N THR A 84 16.73 -5.65 2.38
CA THR A 84 17.62 -4.57 1.91
C THR A 84 16.83 -3.66 0.97
N MET A 85 16.85 -2.35 1.24
CA MET A 85 16.08 -1.34 0.50
C MET A 85 17.00 -0.24 -0.04
N ASP A 86 16.71 0.24 -1.25
CA ASP A 86 17.45 1.32 -1.89
C ASP A 86 16.71 2.65 -1.78
N ARG A 87 17.22 3.55 -0.95
CA ARG A 87 16.60 4.87 -0.71
C ARG A 87 16.61 5.76 -1.95
N SER A 88 17.45 5.49 -2.95
CA SER A 88 17.49 6.27 -4.19
C SER A 88 16.38 5.90 -5.17
N ARG A 89 15.90 4.65 -5.10
CA ARG A 89 14.84 4.14 -5.99
C ARG A 89 13.45 4.48 -5.48
N THR A 90 13.22 4.28 -4.19
CA THR A 90 11.89 4.45 -3.56
C THR A 90 12.00 5.20 -2.22
N PRO A 91 12.48 6.46 -2.22
CA PRO A 91 12.74 7.21 -1.00
C PRO A 91 11.53 7.33 -0.08
N CYS A 92 10.33 7.57 -0.63
CA CYS A 92 9.14 7.77 0.19
C CYS A 92 8.62 6.48 0.82
N THR A 93 8.70 5.36 0.08
CA THR A 93 8.36 4.04 0.61
C THR A 93 9.33 3.62 1.71
N VAL A 94 10.65 3.76 1.49
CA VAL A 94 11.65 3.39 2.49
C VAL A 94 11.50 4.25 3.74
N HIS A 95 11.33 5.56 3.60
CA HIS A 95 11.12 6.47 4.74
C HIS A 95 9.87 6.13 5.54
N SER A 96 8.77 5.75 4.88
CA SER A 96 7.56 5.26 5.55
C SER A 96 7.82 3.98 6.33
N PHE A 97 8.45 2.98 5.70
CA PHE A 97 8.80 1.72 6.37
C PHE A 97 9.70 1.95 7.59
N GLU A 98 10.76 2.75 7.46
CA GLU A 98 11.71 3.06 8.54
C GLU A 98 11.01 3.77 9.71
N SER A 99 10.13 4.74 9.43
CA SER A 99 9.35 5.42 10.46
C SER A 99 8.43 4.45 11.21
N LEU A 100 7.68 3.62 10.49
CA LEU A 100 6.79 2.63 11.07
C LEU A 100 7.56 1.60 11.92
N ALA A 101 8.70 1.13 11.44
CA ALA A 101 9.55 0.19 12.15
C ALA A 101 10.13 0.81 13.44
N LYS A 102 10.61 2.06 13.40
CA LYS A 102 11.11 2.80 14.59
C LYS A 102 10.02 2.99 15.65
N GLN A 103 8.79 3.21 15.22
CA GLN A 103 7.61 3.35 16.08
C GLN A 103 7.01 1.99 16.51
N LYS A 104 7.67 0.86 16.20
CA LYS A 104 7.22 -0.49 16.58
C LYS A 104 5.84 -0.85 16.03
N TYR A 105 5.47 -0.25 14.90
CA TYR A 105 4.17 -0.46 14.27
C TYR A 105 3.97 -1.92 13.82
N PHE A 106 5.03 -2.55 13.35
CA PHE A 106 5.04 -3.94 12.88
C PHE A 106 5.25 -4.98 13.99
N ASP A 107 5.56 -4.56 15.22
CA ASP A 107 5.85 -5.49 16.32
C ASP A 107 4.58 -6.26 16.72
N ASN A 108 4.75 -7.56 16.97
CA ASN A 108 3.67 -8.51 17.26
C ASN A 108 2.53 -8.52 16.22
N THR A 109 2.85 -8.32 14.94
CA THR A 109 1.87 -8.41 13.83
C THR A 109 2.03 -9.71 13.06
N GLN A 110 0.97 -10.19 12.43
CA GLN A 110 1.01 -11.39 11.61
C GLN A 110 1.09 -11.06 10.12
N CYS A 111 1.75 -11.92 9.36
CA CYS A 111 1.52 -12.02 7.92
C CYS A 111 0.17 -12.70 7.72
N HIS A 112 -0.79 -11.94 7.20
CA HIS A 112 -2.22 -12.31 7.23
C HIS A 112 -2.68 -12.98 5.95
N ARG A 113 -1.85 -13.01 4.90
CA ARG A 113 -2.21 -13.62 3.62
C ARG A 113 -1.00 -14.28 2.97
N LEU A 114 -1.14 -15.57 2.67
CA LEU A 114 -0.25 -16.37 1.84
C LEU A 114 -1.01 -16.77 0.59
N VAL A 115 -0.39 -16.59 -0.57
CA VAL A 115 -0.89 -17.04 -1.86
C VAL A 115 0.09 -18.04 -2.42
N ASP A 116 -0.36 -19.28 -2.61
CA ASP A 116 0.44 -20.43 -3.04
C ASP A 116 0.19 -20.88 -4.47
N SER A 117 -0.59 -20.12 -5.22
CA SER A 117 -0.85 -20.35 -6.64
C SER A 117 -1.03 -19.05 -7.42
N GLY A 118 -0.57 -19.04 -8.67
CA GLY A 118 -0.69 -17.88 -9.57
C GLY A 118 0.29 -16.75 -9.24
N ILE A 119 0.21 -16.17 -8.05
CA ILE A 119 1.16 -15.19 -7.50
C ILE A 119 1.69 -15.74 -6.17
N PHE A 120 3.00 -15.84 -6.00
CA PHE A 120 3.64 -16.55 -4.89
C PHE A 120 4.13 -15.55 -3.85
N VAL A 121 3.22 -15.08 -3.01
CA VAL A 121 3.47 -13.96 -2.09
C VAL A 121 3.02 -14.25 -0.66
N LEU A 122 3.83 -13.80 0.30
CA LEU A 122 3.46 -13.69 1.72
C LEU A 122 3.27 -12.21 2.07
N GLN A 123 2.07 -11.81 2.45
CA GLN A 123 1.70 -10.43 2.72
C GLN A 123 1.58 -10.16 4.23
N CYS A 124 2.19 -9.05 4.65
CA CYS A 124 2.34 -8.63 6.04
C CYS A 124 2.06 -7.13 6.19
N GLY A 125 2.25 -6.58 7.40
CA GLY A 125 2.23 -5.13 7.63
C GLY A 125 0.85 -4.53 7.97
N ASP A 126 -0.15 -5.37 8.27
CA ASP A 126 -1.44 -4.95 8.84
C ASP A 126 -1.50 -5.36 10.33
N PRO A 127 -1.45 -4.40 11.29
CA PRO A 127 -1.56 -4.72 12.71
C PRO A 127 -2.87 -5.38 13.13
N THR A 128 -3.94 -5.22 12.37
CA THR A 128 -5.23 -5.89 12.64
C THR A 128 -5.24 -7.34 12.17
N GLY A 129 -4.36 -7.71 11.25
CA GLY A 129 -4.35 -9.03 10.60
C GLY A 129 -5.56 -9.30 9.69
N THR A 130 -6.33 -8.27 9.32
CA THR A 130 -7.54 -8.42 8.50
C THR A 130 -7.30 -8.23 7.00
N GLY A 131 -6.16 -7.64 6.63
CA GLY A 131 -5.85 -7.17 5.28
C GLY A 131 -6.44 -5.80 4.96
N ARG A 132 -7.18 -5.18 5.88
CA ARG A 132 -7.85 -3.88 5.67
C ARG A 132 -7.26 -2.74 6.50
N GLY A 133 -6.40 -3.05 7.47
CA GLY A 133 -5.77 -2.05 8.30
C GLY A 133 -4.62 -1.33 7.59
N GLY A 134 -4.20 -0.21 8.18
CA GLY A 134 -3.11 0.62 7.68
C GLY A 134 -2.72 1.69 8.69
N PRO A 135 -1.73 2.53 8.36
CA PRO A 135 -1.08 3.44 9.32
C PRO A 135 -1.83 4.77 9.46
N GLY A 136 -3.09 4.85 9.03
CA GLY A 136 -3.89 6.08 9.06
C GLY A 136 -3.48 7.12 8.00
N TYR A 137 -2.54 6.78 7.13
CA TYR A 137 -2.14 7.59 5.98
C TYR A 137 -1.88 6.73 4.74
N LYS A 138 -1.90 7.40 3.59
CA LYS A 138 -1.53 6.85 2.29
C LYS A 138 -0.53 7.74 1.55
N TYR A 139 0.22 7.16 0.61
CA TYR A 139 1.16 7.88 -0.23
C TYR A 139 1.28 7.29 -1.64
N ALA A 140 1.91 8.06 -2.53
CA ALA A 140 2.03 7.76 -3.96
C ALA A 140 2.86 6.51 -4.24
N ASP A 141 2.64 5.90 -5.41
CA ASP A 141 3.50 4.83 -5.92
C ASP A 141 4.84 5.39 -6.45
N GLU A 142 5.92 4.63 -6.33
CA GLU A 142 7.25 4.97 -6.84
C GLU A 142 7.65 3.96 -7.93
N LEU A 143 7.02 4.07 -9.10
CA LEU A 143 7.09 3.07 -10.18
C LEU A 143 7.94 3.55 -11.37
N SER A 144 8.78 2.65 -11.90
CA SER A 144 9.43 2.75 -13.21
C SER A 144 8.54 2.28 -14.38
N ARG A 145 7.36 1.71 -14.07
CA ARG A 145 6.41 1.07 -15.02
C ARG A 145 6.93 -0.20 -15.70
N SER A 146 8.09 -0.70 -15.28
CA SER A 146 8.70 -1.94 -15.76
C SER A 146 8.95 -2.96 -14.66
N GLU A 147 8.23 -2.84 -13.53
CA GLU A 147 8.48 -3.69 -12.38
C GLU A 147 8.24 -5.16 -12.67
N LYS A 148 9.15 -5.96 -12.13
CA LYS A 148 9.10 -7.42 -12.14
C LYS A 148 9.17 -7.92 -10.71
N TYR A 149 8.66 -9.12 -10.51
CA TYR A 149 8.52 -9.71 -9.19
C TYR A 149 9.14 -11.11 -9.17
N PRO A 150 10.46 -11.25 -9.40
CA PRO A 150 11.14 -12.53 -9.16
C PRO A 150 11.17 -12.88 -7.67
N ALA A 151 11.49 -14.13 -7.36
CA ALA A 151 11.73 -14.58 -5.99
C ALA A 151 12.74 -13.66 -5.26
N GLY A 152 12.42 -13.31 -4.01
CA GLY A 152 13.19 -12.38 -3.19
C GLY A 152 12.76 -10.92 -3.31
N THR A 153 11.79 -10.57 -4.15
CA THR A 153 11.30 -9.19 -4.26
C THR A 153 10.44 -8.80 -3.03
N VAL A 154 10.61 -7.57 -2.56
CA VAL A 154 9.72 -6.96 -1.55
C VAL A 154 9.03 -5.75 -2.17
N ALA A 155 7.70 -5.74 -2.11
CA ALA A 155 6.89 -4.69 -2.72
C ALA A 155 5.68 -4.28 -1.86
N MET A 156 5.20 -3.06 -2.06
CA MET A 156 4.05 -2.54 -1.34
C MET A 156 2.75 -3.18 -1.82
N ALA A 157 1.88 -3.57 -0.89
CA ALA A 157 0.48 -3.84 -1.20
C ALA A 157 -0.29 -2.52 -1.28
N ASN A 158 -1.31 -2.45 -2.14
CA ASN A 158 -2.17 -1.28 -2.29
C ASN A 158 -3.62 -1.68 -2.65
N ALA A 159 -4.53 -0.72 -2.54
CA ALA A 159 -5.95 -0.82 -2.89
C ALA A 159 -6.26 -0.04 -4.19
N GLY A 160 -5.25 0.12 -5.05
CA GLY A 160 -5.29 1.00 -6.22
C GLY A 160 -4.06 1.89 -6.28
N ALA A 161 -3.98 2.68 -7.35
CA ALA A 161 -2.85 3.59 -7.56
C ALA A 161 -2.77 4.63 -6.44
N ASN A 162 -1.55 4.89 -5.96
CA ASN A 162 -1.24 5.90 -4.95
C ASN A 162 -1.95 5.68 -3.60
N THR A 163 -2.13 4.42 -3.20
CA THR A 163 -2.70 4.06 -1.90
C THR A 163 -1.74 3.20 -1.07
N ASN A 164 -0.43 3.42 -1.20
CA ASN A 164 0.53 2.72 -0.35
C ASN A 164 0.30 3.13 1.11
N GLY A 165 0.30 2.15 2.00
CA GLY A 165 0.19 2.34 3.44
C GLY A 165 1.34 1.62 4.14
N SER A 166 0.99 0.67 5.02
CA SER A 166 1.97 -0.13 5.78
C SER A 166 2.11 -1.57 5.29
N GLN A 167 1.16 -2.06 4.48
CA GLN A 167 1.16 -3.44 4.03
C GLN A 167 2.16 -3.66 2.89
N PHE A 168 2.91 -4.76 2.97
CA PHE A 168 3.88 -5.16 1.97
C PHE A 168 3.78 -6.67 1.74
N PHE A 169 4.33 -7.15 0.64
CA PHE A 169 4.42 -8.56 0.35
C PHE A 169 5.84 -8.99 -0.03
N LEU A 170 6.15 -10.22 0.36
CA LEU A 170 7.41 -10.93 0.16
C LEU A 170 7.18 -11.96 -0.94
N VAL A 171 7.83 -11.80 -2.08
CA VAL A 171 7.71 -12.70 -3.22
C VAL A 171 8.65 -13.88 -3.01
N TYR A 172 8.12 -15.10 -2.87
CA TYR A 172 8.95 -16.28 -2.59
C TYR A 172 9.17 -17.20 -3.80
N ALA A 173 8.42 -16.98 -4.88
CA ALA A 173 8.69 -17.54 -6.20
C ALA A 173 8.26 -16.54 -7.29
N ASP A 174 8.84 -16.67 -8.49
CA ASP A 174 8.59 -15.74 -9.60
C ASP A 174 7.10 -15.56 -9.87
N SER A 175 6.65 -14.30 -9.78
CA SER A 175 5.23 -13.96 -9.76
C SER A 175 4.88 -13.02 -10.92
N PRO A 176 3.89 -13.36 -11.77
CA PRO A 176 3.48 -12.56 -12.92
C PRO A 176 2.52 -11.42 -12.50
N LEU A 177 2.90 -10.63 -11.49
CA LEU A 177 2.14 -9.48 -11.05
C LEU A 177 2.25 -8.33 -12.07
N PRO A 178 1.18 -7.53 -12.27
CA PRO A 178 1.28 -6.31 -13.07
C PRO A 178 2.21 -5.30 -12.39
N ALA A 179 2.92 -4.49 -13.17
CA ALA A 179 3.85 -3.44 -12.70
C ALA A 179 3.12 -2.24 -12.04
N LYS A 180 2.35 -2.51 -10.99
CA LYS A 180 1.49 -1.58 -10.25
C LYS A 180 1.83 -1.50 -8.76
N TYR A 181 2.82 -2.26 -8.31
CA TYR A 181 3.24 -2.33 -6.91
C TYR A 181 4.68 -1.86 -6.79
N THR A 182 4.91 -0.85 -5.95
CA THR A 182 6.23 -0.27 -5.69
C THR A 182 7.18 -1.34 -5.15
N VAL A 183 8.21 -1.69 -5.92
CA VAL A 183 9.29 -2.57 -5.49
C VAL A 183 10.30 -1.74 -4.73
N PHE A 184 10.42 -1.97 -3.42
CA PHE A 184 11.24 -1.12 -2.54
C PHE A 184 12.38 -1.87 -1.84
N GLY A 185 12.44 -3.19 -1.97
CA GLY A 185 13.53 -3.97 -1.39
C GLY A 185 13.67 -5.39 -1.92
N THR A 186 14.67 -6.07 -1.40
CA THR A 186 15.00 -7.46 -1.72
C THR A 186 15.36 -8.24 -0.47
N LEU A 187 15.07 -9.54 -0.50
CA LEU A 187 15.49 -10.53 0.48
C LEU A 187 16.85 -11.12 0.08
N ASP A 188 17.70 -11.39 1.07
CA ASP A 188 18.83 -12.31 0.86
C ASP A 188 18.35 -13.77 0.75
N LYS A 189 19.28 -14.67 0.42
CA LYS A 189 18.98 -16.08 0.19
C LYS A 189 18.38 -16.76 1.43
N ASP A 190 18.90 -16.45 2.61
CA ASP A 190 18.47 -17.08 3.85
C ASP A 190 17.06 -16.62 4.24
N SER A 191 16.79 -15.32 4.10
CA SER A 191 15.48 -14.70 4.30
C SER A 191 14.45 -15.22 3.31
N LEU A 192 14.81 -15.36 2.03
CA LEU A 192 13.96 -16.01 1.02
C LEU A 192 13.66 -17.46 1.40
N GLY A 193 14.65 -18.20 1.93
CA GLY A 193 14.47 -19.57 2.42
C GLY A 193 13.48 -19.67 3.59
N VAL A 194 13.47 -18.69 4.49
CA VAL A 194 12.46 -18.61 5.57
C VAL A 194 11.06 -18.43 4.99
N VAL A 195 10.86 -17.48 4.06
CA VAL A 195 9.54 -17.24 3.45
C VAL A 195 9.06 -18.44 2.63
N ALA A 196 9.97 -19.08 1.88
CA ALA A 196 9.65 -20.28 1.11
C ALA A 196 9.25 -21.46 2.00
N ARG A 197 9.87 -21.62 3.20
CA ARG A 197 9.48 -22.64 4.17
C ARG A 197 8.07 -22.39 4.71
N ILE A 198 7.75 -21.15 5.08
CA ILE A 198 6.38 -20.76 5.51
C ILE A 198 5.38 -21.12 4.41
N ALA A 199 5.71 -20.80 3.15
CA ALA A 199 4.84 -21.09 2.02
C ALA A 199 4.63 -22.60 1.78
N ALA A 200 5.66 -23.42 1.97
CA ALA A 200 5.59 -24.87 1.79
C ALA A 200 4.65 -25.57 2.78
N GLU A 201 4.34 -24.93 3.91
CA GLU A 201 3.40 -25.42 4.90
C GLU A 201 1.93 -25.15 4.52
N GLY A 202 1.70 -24.31 3.51
CA GLY A 202 0.38 -24.00 2.94
C GLY A 202 -0.42 -22.96 3.74
N GLN A 203 -1.66 -22.76 3.30
CA GLN A 203 -2.60 -21.79 3.85
C GLN A 203 -3.99 -22.40 4.12
N ASP A 204 -4.79 -21.72 4.94
CA ASP A 204 -6.05 -22.22 5.51
C ASP A 204 -7.29 -22.08 4.60
N GLY A 205 -7.15 -21.46 3.43
CA GLY A 205 -8.23 -21.22 2.48
C GLY A 205 -9.21 -20.13 2.91
N SER A 206 -8.85 -19.27 3.86
CA SER A 206 -9.79 -18.30 4.45
C SER A 206 -10.30 -17.23 3.47
N ASN A 207 -9.62 -17.04 2.32
CA ASN A 207 -9.97 -16.01 1.35
C ASN A 207 -10.56 -16.62 0.07
N PRO A 208 -11.53 -15.93 -0.58
CA PRO A 208 -12.23 -16.45 -1.76
C PRO A 208 -11.35 -16.55 -3.02
N ASP A 209 -10.18 -15.91 -3.02
CA ASP A 209 -9.24 -15.87 -4.14
C ASP A 209 -8.22 -17.01 -4.13
N ARG A 210 -8.53 -18.11 -3.42
CA ARG A 210 -7.63 -19.27 -3.21
C ARG A 210 -6.34 -18.88 -2.48
N SER A 211 -6.44 -17.89 -1.59
CA SER A 211 -5.43 -17.55 -0.61
C SER A 211 -5.98 -17.69 0.80
N GLY A 212 -5.15 -17.50 1.81
CA GLY A 212 -5.57 -17.61 3.19
C GLY A 212 -4.47 -17.21 4.14
N LYS A 213 -4.68 -17.44 5.43
CA LYS A 213 -3.60 -17.27 6.42
C LYS A 213 -2.62 -18.45 6.30
N PRO A 214 -1.31 -18.23 6.53
CA PRO A 214 -0.37 -19.33 6.67
C PRO A 214 -0.84 -20.36 7.71
N ASN A 215 -0.73 -21.65 7.41
CA ASN A 215 -1.13 -22.74 8.32
C ASN A 215 -0.37 -22.69 9.64
N ASN A 216 0.94 -22.42 9.58
CA ASN A 216 1.70 -22.01 10.75
C ASN A 216 1.85 -20.50 10.74
N GLU A 217 1.47 -19.88 11.85
CA GLU A 217 1.51 -18.43 11.97
C GLU A 217 2.92 -17.89 11.68
N ALA A 218 2.99 -16.93 10.76
CA ALA A 218 4.17 -16.11 10.52
C ALA A 218 3.97 -14.76 11.20
N ARG A 219 4.49 -14.63 12.43
CA ARG A 219 4.39 -13.45 13.28
C ARG A 219 5.70 -12.69 13.30
N ILE A 220 5.66 -11.42 12.93
CA ILE A 220 6.73 -10.46 13.16
C ILE A 220 6.69 -10.10 14.64
N ARG A 221 7.70 -10.52 15.40
CA ARG A 221 7.85 -10.21 16.83
C ARG A 221 8.36 -8.79 16.99
N THR A 222 9.47 -8.49 16.33
CA THR A 222 10.10 -7.16 16.34
C THR A 222 10.70 -6.82 14.97
N VAL A 223 10.88 -5.53 14.72
CA VAL A 223 11.60 -5.02 13.54
C VAL A 223 12.77 -4.14 13.98
N THR A 224 13.97 -4.42 13.45
CA THR A 224 15.22 -3.78 13.85
C THR A 224 16.08 -3.37 12.67
N GLU A 225 16.74 -2.21 12.77
CA GLU A 225 17.70 -1.72 11.79
C GLU A 225 19.04 -2.45 11.98
N GLN A 226 19.63 -2.92 10.87
CA GLN A 226 20.98 -3.49 10.86
C GLN A 226 21.99 -2.36 10.69
N LYS A 227 23.02 -2.35 11.53
CA LYS A 227 24.10 -1.35 11.52
C LYS A 227 25.24 -1.73 10.59
#